data_AF-A0A1B9P1E0-F1
#
_entry.id   AF-A0A1B9P1E0-F1
#
_cell.length_a   1.000
_cell.length_b   1.000
_cell.length_c   1.000
_cell.angle_alpha   90.00
_cell.angle_beta   90.00
_cell.angle_gamma   90.00
#
_symmetry.space_group_name_H-M   'P 1'
#
loop_
_entity.id
_entity.type
_entity.pdbx_description
1 polymer ?
#
loop_
_entity_poly.entity_id
_entity_poly.type
_entity_poly.pdbx_seq_one_letter_code
_entity_poly.pdbx_strand_id
1 'polypeptide(L)'
;MSSVEKEYGFNTPQRLFVGYTLAVLVDLTVLNFFDEYWDFVNIESFTISFAAAILLQLLLKLSINAEHRIADYFKNKPGTAPKIYRGLSSYVILVGSKFVMLEAINILFGDKVSFDGPLNGVVAFFAVVFTILIAEITVSKIYFALSDKK
;
A
#
# COMPACT_ATOMS: atom_id res chain seq x y z
N MET A 1 -42.61 -8.73 24.24
CA MET A 1 -41.33 -9.43 24.02
C MET A 1 -40.59 -8.65 22.95
N SER A 2 -39.63 -7.81 23.34
CA SER A 2 -38.85 -7.01 22.38
C SER A 2 -38.05 -7.96 21.51
N SER A 3 -38.14 -7.78 20.19
CA SER A 3 -37.21 -8.39 19.24
C SER A 3 -35.81 -7.91 19.62
N VAL A 4 -35.01 -8.80 20.18
CA VAL A 4 -33.57 -8.57 20.37
C VAL A 4 -32.97 -8.45 18.99
N GLU A 5 -32.88 -7.22 18.50
CA GLU A 5 -32.15 -6.88 17.30
C GLU A 5 -30.70 -7.24 17.59
N LYS A 6 -30.24 -8.35 17.01
CA LYS A 6 -28.84 -8.74 17.15
C LYS A 6 -28.02 -7.63 16.50
N GLU A 7 -27.31 -6.84 17.29
CA GLU A 7 -26.27 -5.97 16.75
C GLU A 7 -25.15 -6.86 16.17
N TYR A 8 -24.97 -6.78 14.85
CA TYR A 8 -23.85 -7.38 14.14
C TYR A 8 -22.79 -6.29 13.92
N GLY A 9 -21.53 -6.63 14.22
CA GLY A 9 -20.40 -5.71 14.31
C GLY A 9 -20.10 -4.93 13.02
N PHE A 10 -19.69 -3.68 13.22
CA PHE A 10 -19.24 -2.66 12.27
C PHE A 10 -19.97 -2.59 10.91
N ASN A 11 -20.63 -1.45 10.63
CA ASN A 11 -21.16 -1.18 9.29
C ASN A 11 -20.03 -0.93 8.26
N THR A 12 -20.30 -1.09 6.96
CA THR A 12 -19.28 -0.97 5.89
C THR A 12 -18.45 0.33 5.97
N PRO A 13 -19.05 1.53 6.22
CA PRO A 13 -18.28 2.75 6.44
C PRO A 13 -17.32 2.70 7.63
N GLN A 14 -17.75 2.15 8.78
CA GLN A 14 -16.89 2.00 9.96
C GLN A 14 -15.70 1.07 9.68
N ARG A 15 -15.93 -0.04 8.97
CA ARG A 15 -14.86 -0.96 8.58
C ARG A 15 -13.84 -0.30 7.65
N LEU A 16 -14.30 0.55 6.72
CA LEU A 16 -13.42 1.31 5.82
C LEU A 16 -12.61 2.36 6.59
N PHE A 17 -13.23 3.09 7.52
CA PHE A 17 -12.55 4.04 8.38
C PHE A 17 -11.42 3.36 9.16
N VAL A 18 -11.74 2.29 9.90
CA VAL A 18 -10.74 1.53 10.69
C VAL A 18 -9.63 0.98 9.80
N GLY A 19 -9.97 0.38 8.66
CA GLY A 19 -8.99 -0.18 7.73
C GLY A 19 -8.02 0.87 7.19
N TYR A 20 -8.52 2.04 6.77
CA TYR A 20 -7.66 3.10 6.25
C TYR A 20 -6.84 3.79 7.33
N THR A 21 -7.40 4.02 8.51
CA THR A 21 -6.66 4.57 9.64
C THR A 21 -5.54 3.63 10.06
N LEU A 22 -5.81 2.33 10.21
CA LEU A 22 -4.79 1.34 10.56
C LEU A 22 -3.69 1.28 9.51
N ALA A 23 -4.04 1.27 8.23
CA ALA A 23 -3.06 1.23 7.16
C ALA A 23 -2.11 2.44 7.20
N VAL A 24 -2.65 3.67 7.28
CA VAL A 24 -1.81 4.88 7.35
C VAL A 24 -0.91 4.86 8.60
N LEU A 25 -1.41 4.39 9.74
CA LEU A 25 -0.61 4.27 10.96
C LEU A 25 0.49 3.20 10.85
N VAL A 26 0.22 2.09 10.16
CA VAL A 26 1.21 1.06 9.87
C VAL A 26 2.30 1.62 8.95
N ASP A 27 1.92 2.27 7.86
CA ASP A 27 2.85 2.89 6.91
C ASP A 27 3.73 3.93 7.59
N LEU A 28 3.12 4.80 8.39
CA LEU A 28 3.82 5.80 9.21
C LEU A 28 4.84 5.14 10.14
N THR A 29 4.44 4.08 10.85
CA THR A 29 5.31 3.37 11.79
C THR A 29 6.49 2.74 11.06
N VAL A 30 6.25 2.07 9.94
CA VAL A 30 7.30 1.44 9.13
C VAL A 30 8.27 2.49 8.60
N LEU A 31 7.77 3.60 8.05
CA LEU A 31 8.62 4.69 7.56
C LEU A 31 9.52 5.25 8.65
N ASN A 32 8.97 5.54 9.84
CA ASN A 32 9.76 6.08 10.95
C ASN A 32 10.77 5.06 11.51
N PHE A 33 10.49 3.75 11.45
CA PHE A 33 11.51 2.75 11.80
C PHE A 33 12.66 2.69 10.81
N PHE A 34 12.37 2.86 9.52
CA PHE A 34 13.42 2.92 8.52
C PHE A 34 14.24 4.20 8.65
N ASP A 35 13.59 5.34 8.85
CA ASP A 35 14.24 6.62 9.12
C ASP A 35 15.16 6.57 10.37
N GLU A 36 14.70 5.93 11.44
CA GLU A 36 15.46 5.85 12.70
C GLU A 36 16.63 4.88 12.64
N TYR A 37 16.47 3.73 11.95
CA TYR A 37 17.42 2.60 12.08
C TYR A 37 18.15 2.24 10.79
N TRP A 38 17.87 2.90 9.66
CA TRP A 38 18.51 2.58 8.39
C TRP A 38 18.95 3.82 7.63
N ASP A 39 20.26 4.04 7.59
CA ASP A 39 20.92 5.21 6.97
C ASP A 39 20.55 5.48 5.49
N PHE A 40 19.90 4.52 4.82
CA PHE A 40 19.42 4.66 3.45
C PHE A 40 18.02 5.26 3.32
N VAL A 41 17.37 5.61 4.43
CA VAL A 41 16.08 6.30 4.45
C VAL A 41 16.21 7.50 5.37
N ASN A 42 15.99 8.70 4.85
CA ASN A 42 16.00 9.91 5.66
C ASN A 42 14.73 10.72 5.41
N ILE A 43 14.08 11.12 6.49
CA ILE A 43 12.83 11.88 6.48
C ILE A 43 13.00 13.10 7.40
N GLU A 44 12.84 14.30 6.85
CA GLU A 44 13.16 15.56 7.53
C GLU A 44 12.40 15.74 8.87
N SER A 45 11.16 15.24 8.95
CA SER A 45 10.36 15.34 10.16
C SER A 45 9.19 14.37 10.17
N PHE A 46 8.61 14.16 11.35
CA PHE A 46 7.40 13.37 11.52
C PHE A 46 6.25 13.81 10.61
N THR A 47 6.01 15.12 10.45
CA THR A 47 4.95 15.64 9.57
C THR A 47 5.15 15.23 8.12
N ILE A 48 6.40 15.23 7.65
CA ILE A 48 6.75 14.77 6.30
C ILE A 48 6.54 13.26 6.18
N SER A 49 6.96 12.46 7.19
CA SER A 49 6.72 11.02 7.21
C SER A 49 5.22 10.67 7.15
N PHE A 50 4.37 11.48 7.80
CA PHE A 50 2.91 11.31 7.78
C PHE A 50 2.31 11.64 6.42
N ALA A 51 2.76 12.73 5.79
CA ALA A 51 2.36 13.06 4.43
C ALA A 51 2.81 11.98 3.43
N ALA A 52 4.04 11.45 3.59
CA ALA A 52 4.58 10.38 2.77
C ALA A 52 3.81 9.06 2.95
N ALA A 53 3.44 8.69 4.18
CA ALA A 53 2.59 7.54 4.47
C ALA A 53 1.23 7.62 3.75
N ILE A 54 0.58 8.79 3.82
CA ILE A 54 -0.70 9.01 3.11
C ILE A 54 -0.52 8.91 1.59
N LEU A 55 0.56 9.51 1.05
CA LEU A 55 0.86 9.46 -0.38
C LEU A 55 1.08 8.02 -0.84
N LEU A 56 1.95 7.27 -0.15
CA LEU A 56 2.23 5.87 -0.45
C LEU A 56 0.94 5.05 -0.43
N GLN A 57 0.12 5.24 0.61
CA GLN A 57 -1.12 4.49 0.73
C GLN A 57 -2.15 4.83 -0.35
N LEU A 58 -2.15 6.07 -0.83
CA LEU A 58 -2.94 6.47 -1.99
C LEU A 58 -2.43 5.79 -3.27
N LEU A 59 -1.12 5.84 -3.52
CA LEU A 59 -0.50 5.30 -4.73
C LEU A 59 -0.60 3.76 -4.80
N LEU A 60 -0.50 3.06 -3.67
CA LEU A 60 -0.74 1.62 -3.60
C LEU A 60 -2.15 1.25 -4.07
N LYS A 61 -3.17 1.94 -3.57
CA LYS A 61 -4.57 1.69 -3.98
C LYS A 61 -4.81 2.02 -5.45
N LEU A 62 -4.23 3.13 -5.93
CA LEU A 62 -4.31 3.49 -7.35
C LEU A 62 -3.66 2.43 -8.23
N SER A 63 -2.52 1.89 -7.81
CA SER A 63 -1.78 0.86 -8.55
C SER A 63 -2.57 -0.45 -8.63
N ILE A 64 -3.15 -0.90 -7.52
CA ILE A 64 -4.00 -2.11 -7.47
C ILE A 64 -5.26 -1.92 -8.34
N ASN A 65 -5.90 -0.76 -8.28
CA ASN A 65 -7.07 -0.46 -9.11
C ASN A 65 -6.72 -0.44 -10.61
N ALA A 66 -5.58 0.16 -10.97
CA ALA A 66 -5.07 0.15 -12.34
C ALA A 66 -4.81 -1.30 -12.82
N GLU A 67 -4.16 -2.11 -11.99
CA GLU A 67 -3.90 -3.53 -12.28
C GLU A 67 -5.21 -4.29 -12.54
N HIS A 68 -6.21 -4.15 -11.66
CA HIS A 68 -7.50 -4.82 -11.82
C HIS A 68 -8.22 -4.42 -13.11
N ARG A 69 -8.25 -3.11 -13.43
CA ARG A 69 -8.88 -2.63 -14.67
C ARG A 69 -8.26 -3.24 -15.92
N ILE A 70 -6.93 -3.31 -15.98
CA ILE A 70 -6.24 -3.91 -17.14
C ILE A 70 -6.43 -5.43 -17.15
N ALA A 71 -6.34 -6.08 -15.98
CA ALA A 71 -6.54 -7.52 -15.87
C ALA A 71 -7.94 -7.94 -16.34
N ASP A 72 -8.98 -7.20 -15.96
CA ASP A 72 -10.36 -7.45 -16.37
C ASP A 72 -10.59 -7.19 -17.86
N TYR A 73 -9.96 -6.16 -18.42
CA TYR A 73 -10.01 -5.88 -19.86
C TYR A 73 -9.52 -7.08 -20.69
N PHE A 74 -8.39 -7.70 -20.31
CA PHE A 74 -7.86 -8.86 -21.02
C PHE A 74 -8.59 -10.17 -20.69
N LYS A 75 -9.16 -10.29 -19.48
CA LYS A 75 -9.92 -11.48 -19.06
C LYS A 75 -11.15 -11.73 -19.94
N ASN A 76 -11.77 -10.67 -20.45
CA ASN A 76 -12.99 -10.76 -21.25
C ASN A 76 -12.74 -11.07 -22.74
N LYS A 77 -11.49 -11.26 -23.18
CA LYS A 77 -11.16 -11.54 -24.59
C LYS A 77 -10.85 -13.03 -24.82
N PRO A 78 -11.42 -13.67 -25.86
CA PRO A 78 -11.14 -15.06 -26.18
C PRO A 78 -9.73 -15.24 -26.78
N GLY A 79 -9.12 -16.41 -26.51
CA GLY A 79 -7.83 -16.82 -27.10
C GLY A 79 -6.65 -16.85 -26.12
N THR A 80 -5.47 -17.25 -26.63
CA THR A 80 -4.23 -17.39 -25.85
C THR A 80 -3.46 -16.08 -25.70
N ALA A 81 -3.49 -15.22 -26.72
CA ALA A 81 -2.77 -13.94 -26.72
C ALA A 81 -3.23 -13.00 -25.57
N PRO A 82 -4.53 -12.83 -25.26
CA PRO A 82 -4.96 -12.03 -24.11
C PRO A 82 -4.44 -12.54 -22.76
N LYS A 83 -4.18 -13.84 -22.59
CA LYS A 83 -3.58 -14.38 -21.36
C LYS A 83 -2.13 -13.92 -21.18
N ILE A 84 -1.37 -13.90 -22.28
CA ILE A 84 0.02 -13.41 -22.29
C ILE A 84 0.04 -11.91 -22.02
N TYR A 85 -0.78 -11.14 -22.73
CA TYR A 85 -0.86 -9.69 -22.51
C TYR A 85 -1.33 -9.34 -21.09
N ARG A 86 -2.23 -10.13 -20.50
CA ARG A 86 -2.62 -9.98 -19.08
C ARG A 86 -1.42 -10.14 -18.16
N GLY A 87 -0.66 -11.22 -18.29
CA GLY A 87 0.53 -11.45 -17.47
C GLY A 87 1.57 -10.34 -17.61
N LEU A 88 1.86 -9.94 -18.85
CA LEU A 88 2.82 -8.87 -19.13
C LEU A 88 2.38 -7.51 -18.58
N SER A 89 1.12 -7.14 -18.79
CA SER A 89 0.59 -5.85 -18.31
C SER A 89 0.47 -5.78 -16.80
N SER A 90 0.02 -6.85 -16.13
CA SER A 90 0.06 -6.93 -14.67
C SER A 90 1.48 -6.79 -14.14
N TYR A 91 2.46 -7.46 -14.75
CA TYR A 91 3.87 -7.33 -14.35
C TYR A 91 4.38 -5.89 -14.52
N VAL A 92 4.12 -5.26 -15.67
CA VAL A 92 4.53 -3.88 -15.92
C VAL A 92 3.89 -2.91 -14.93
N ILE A 93 2.62 -3.11 -14.55
CA ILE A 93 1.99 -2.27 -13.52
C ILE A 93 2.59 -2.53 -12.14
N LEU A 94 2.76 -3.78 -11.73
CA LEU A 94 3.25 -4.12 -10.40
C LEU A 94 4.69 -3.65 -10.17
N VAL A 95 5.56 -3.78 -11.17
CA VAL A 95 6.94 -3.31 -11.11
C VAL A 95 7.02 -1.81 -11.40
N GLY A 96 6.35 -1.35 -12.45
CA GLY A 96 6.37 0.05 -12.87
C GLY A 96 5.77 1.01 -11.86
N SER A 97 4.71 0.62 -11.15
CA SER A 97 4.11 1.43 -10.09
C SER A 97 5.08 1.79 -8.98
N LYS A 98 6.07 0.95 -8.67
CA LYS A 98 7.11 1.26 -7.68
C LYS A 98 8.01 2.40 -8.13
N PHE A 99 8.38 2.46 -9.39
CA PHE A 99 9.12 3.58 -9.94
C PHE A 99 8.28 4.86 -9.97
N VAL A 100 7.00 4.75 -10.32
CA VAL A 100 6.06 5.90 -10.25
C VAL A 100 5.92 6.40 -8.82
N MET A 101 5.86 5.50 -7.83
CA MET A 101 5.80 5.87 -6.42
C MET A 101 7.07 6.59 -5.94
N LEU A 102 8.25 6.07 -6.29
CA LEU A 102 9.53 6.70 -5.98
C LEU A 102 9.60 8.10 -6.61
N GLU A 103 9.23 8.23 -7.88
CA GLU A 103 9.21 9.53 -8.57
C GLU A 103 8.20 10.50 -7.96
N ALA A 104 7.02 10.02 -7.57
CA ALA A 104 6.01 10.85 -6.91
C ALA A 104 6.51 11.39 -5.55
N ILE A 105 7.27 10.60 -4.80
CA ILE A 105 7.91 11.06 -3.57
C ILE A 105 8.95 12.14 -3.89
N ASN A 106 9.84 11.90 -4.85
CA ASN A 106 10.86 12.87 -5.25
C ASN A 106 10.25 14.20 -5.71
N ILE A 107 9.15 14.16 -6.46
CA ILE A 107 8.46 15.37 -6.93
C ILE A 107 7.80 16.13 -5.77
N LEU A 108 7.13 15.43 -4.85
CA LEU A 108 6.32 16.06 -3.80
C LEU A 108 7.13 16.49 -2.59
N PHE A 109 8.18 15.74 -2.25
CA PHE A 109 8.97 15.95 -1.03
C PHE A 109 10.41 16.37 -1.33
N GLY A 110 10.93 16.13 -2.54
CA GLY A 110 12.31 16.44 -2.90
C GLY A 110 13.29 15.87 -1.87
N ASP A 111 14.17 16.73 -1.37
CA ASP A 111 15.21 16.34 -0.42
C ASP A 111 14.68 16.06 1.00
N LYS A 112 13.37 16.23 1.25
CA LYS A 112 12.75 15.99 2.57
C LYS A 112 12.46 14.52 2.85
N VAL A 113 12.41 13.69 1.80
CA VAL A 113 12.33 12.24 1.87
C VAL A 113 13.35 11.69 0.89
N SER A 114 14.50 11.23 1.39
CA SER A 114 15.53 10.62 0.55
C SER A 114 15.58 9.11 0.76
N PHE A 115 15.71 8.41 -0.37
CA PHE A 115 16.10 7.01 -0.40
C PHE A 115 17.50 6.96 -0.99
N ASP A 116 18.47 6.49 -0.21
CA ASP A 116 19.87 6.47 -0.55
C ASP A 116 20.38 5.02 -0.73
N GLY A 117 21.67 4.88 -1.07
CA GLY A 117 22.29 3.58 -1.22
C GLY A 117 22.15 2.97 -2.64
N PRO A 118 22.22 1.63 -2.78
CA PRO A 118 22.38 0.97 -4.07
C PRO A 118 21.28 1.29 -5.07
N LEU A 119 21.67 1.40 -6.35
CA LEU A 119 20.77 1.73 -7.46
C LEU A 119 20.01 3.05 -7.25
N ASN A 120 20.67 4.08 -6.71
CA ASN A 120 20.08 5.39 -6.41
C ASN A 120 18.84 5.30 -5.51
N GLY A 121 18.94 4.56 -4.40
CA GLY A 121 17.84 4.44 -3.44
C GLY A 121 16.74 3.45 -3.79
N VAL A 122 16.76 2.86 -5.00
CA VAL A 122 15.72 1.90 -5.42
C VAL A 122 15.66 0.69 -4.48
N VAL A 123 16.80 0.18 -4.02
CA VAL A 123 16.82 -0.95 -3.07
C VAL A 123 16.16 -0.57 -1.75
N ALA A 124 16.47 0.62 -1.23
CA ALA A 124 15.89 1.12 0.01
C ALA A 124 14.37 1.30 -0.11
N PHE A 125 13.93 1.96 -1.18
CA PHE A 125 12.52 2.13 -1.47
C PHE A 125 11.76 0.81 -1.58
N PHE A 126 12.31 -0.18 -2.30
CA PHE A 126 11.67 -1.50 -2.41
C PHE A 126 11.58 -2.21 -1.06
N ALA A 127 12.63 -2.14 -0.23
CA ALA A 127 12.61 -2.73 1.11
C ALA A 127 11.54 -2.10 2.00
N VAL A 128 11.39 -0.77 1.96
CA VAL A 128 10.30 -0.05 2.65
C VAL A 128 8.95 -0.53 2.16
N VAL A 129 8.69 -0.51 0.85
CA VAL A 129 7.39 -0.90 0.28
C VAL A 129 7.05 -2.35 0.61
N PHE A 130 8.02 -3.28 0.52
CA PHE A 130 7.74 -4.68 0.88
C PHE A 130 7.45 -4.85 2.36
N THR A 131 8.15 -4.11 3.23
CA THR A 131 7.91 -4.16 4.67
C THR A 131 6.53 -3.59 5.01
N ILE A 132 6.12 -2.49 4.37
CA ILE A 132 4.77 -1.93 4.46
C ILE A 132 3.73 -3.00 4.09
N LEU A 133 3.86 -3.62 2.91
CA LEU A 133 2.91 -4.63 2.45
C LEU A 133 2.82 -5.82 3.42
N ILE A 134 3.96 -6.30 3.94
CA ILE A 134 3.98 -7.40 4.91
C ILE A 134 3.32 -6.97 6.22
N ALA A 135 3.61 -5.77 6.71
CA ALA A 135 3.04 -5.23 7.94
C ALA A 135 1.53 -5.03 7.82
N GLU A 136 1.04 -4.43 6.74
CA GLU A 136 -0.38 -4.26 6.45
C GLU A 136 -1.11 -5.61 6.39
N ILE A 137 -0.55 -6.59 5.68
CA ILE A 137 -1.13 -7.95 5.61
C ILE A 137 -1.18 -8.58 7.00
N THR A 138 -0.14 -8.41 7.81
CA THR A 138 -0.06 -8.97 9.16
C THR A 138 -1.10 -8.35 10.08
N VAL A 139 -1.17 -7.02 10.14
CA VAL A 139 -2.15 -6.28 10.95
C VAL A 139 -3.57 -6.59 10.48
N SER A 140 -3.81 -6.64 9.17
CA SER A 140 -5.11 -7.01 8.60
C SER A 140 -5.53 -8.42 9.00
N LYS A 141 -4.60 -9.38 8.95
CA LYS A 141 -4.86 -10.76 9.40
C LYS A 141 -5.22 -10.82 10.87
N ILE A 142 -4.49 -10.11 11.73
CA ILE A 142 -4.77 -10.03 13.17
C ILE A 142 -6.15 -9.41 13.40
N TYR A 143 -6.44 -8.28 12.76
CA TYR A 143 -7.72 -7.60 12.85
C TYR A 143 -8.89 -8.52 12.47
N PHE A 144 -8.79 -9.24 11.35
CA PHE A 144 -9.83 -10.18 10.94
C PHE A 144 -9.90 -11.45 11.78
N ALA A 145 -8.78 -11.92 12.33
CA ALA A 145 -8.77 -13.07 13.24
C ALA A 145 -9.46 -12.77 14.58
N LEU A 146 -9.44 -11.51 15.02
CA LEU A 146 -10.11 -11.04 16.23
C LEU A 146 -11.58 -10.64 16.01
N SER A 147 -12.04 -10.54 14.76
CA SER A 147 -13.45 -10.34 14.47
C SER A 147 -14.23 -11.59 14.88
N ASP A 148 -15.27 -11.44 15.72
CA ASP A 148 -16.13 -12.54 16.13
C ASP A 148 -16.59 -13.33 14.90
N LYS A 149 -16.26 -14.63 14.87
CA LYS A 149 -16.91 -15.56 13.94
C LYS A 149 -18.35 -15.69 14.41
N LYS A 150 -19.27 -15.09 13.66
CA LYS A 150 -20.67 -15.42 13.77
C LYS A 150 -21.03 -16.60 12.88
#